data_AF-A0A075R8N7-F1
#
_entry.id   AF-A0A075R8N7-F1
#
_cell.length_a   1.000
_cell.length_b   1.000
_cell.length_c   1.000
_cell.angle_alpha   90.00
_cell.angle_beta   90.00
_cell.angle_gamma   90.00
#
_symmetry.space_group_name_H-M   'P 1'
#
loop_
_entity.id
_entity.type
_entity.pdbx_description
1 polymer ?
#
loop_
_entity_poly.entity_id
_entity_poly.type
_entity_poly.pdbx_seq_one_letter_code
_entity_poly.pdbx_strand_id
1 'polypeptide(L)'
;MEVNHDQKSYQLVTDELALFNEEYYLSVWRISIPTTQDVTTSERFNTLFAFENPDIELSVDVSEEAKGIWYYQLLVPAMLTTPDAAMRRMEKGTKALSEYLTQHNMLTEYEVLQRQEIFHYLKRYNPGVIMEVQ
;
A
#
# COMPACT_ATOMS: atom_id res chain seq x y z
N MET A 1 -21.84 25.14 -0.50
CA MET A 1 -21.28 23.96 0.19
C MET A 1 -19.83 24.26 0.41
N GLU A 2 -19.41 24.46 1.65
CA GLU A 2 -17.98 24.51 1.98
C GLU A 2 -17.42 23.11 1.78
N VAL A 3 -16.52 22.96 0.81
CA VAL A 3 -15.76 21.72 0.64
C VAL A 3 -14.75 21.71 1.77
N ASN A 4 -14.93 20.81 2.74
CA ASN A 4 -13.98 20.65 3.83
C ASN A 4 -12.76 19.91 3.29
N HIS A 5 -11.72 20.66 2.91
CA HIS A 5 -10.48 20.12 2.34
C HIS A 5 -9.70 19.20 3.29
N ASP A 6 -10.05 19.17 4.59
CA ASP A 6 -9.44 18.26 5.57
C ASP A 6 -10.09 16.87 5.59
N GLN A 7 -11.23 16.70 4.91
CA GLN A 7 -11.96 15.44 4.89
C GLN A 7 -11.52 14.59 3.70
N LYS A 8 -10.67 13.58 3.97
CA LYS A 8 -10.25 12.61 2.96
C LYS A 8 -11.35 11.59 2.69
N SER A 9 -11.60 11.28 1.42
CA SER A 9 -12.55 10.25 1.00
C SER A 9 -11.90 8.87 0.91
N TYR A 10 -12.71 7.83 1.11
CA TYR A 10 -12.33 6.44 0.90
C TYR A 10 -13.44 5.74 0.14
N GLN A 11 -13.11 5.19 -1.02
CA GLN A 11 -14.04 4.43 -1.85
C GLN A 11 -13.45 3.05 -2.17
N LEU A 12 -14.20 1.99 -1.89
CA LEU A 12 -13.78 0.64 -2.24
C LEU A 12 -13.93 0.41 -3.75
N VAL A 13 -12.89 -0.12 -4.40
CA VAL A 13 -12.91 -0.48 -5.83
C VAL A 13 -13.03 -1.99 -6.00
N THR A 14 -12.23 -2.74 -5.25
CA THR A 14 -12.32 -4.19 -5.09
C THR A 14 -12.04 -4.54 -3.63
N ASP A 15 -12.04 -5.81 -3.28
CA ASP A 15 -11.73 -6.25 -1.91
C ASP A 15 -10.32 -5.86 -1.45
N GLU A 16 -9.38 -5.68 -2.37
CA GLU A 16 -7.96 -5.44 -2.09
C GLU A 16 -7.46 -4.08 -2.60
N LEU A 17 -8.37 -3.27 -3.15
CA LEU A 17 -8.07 -1.98 -3.79
C LEU A 17 -9.10 -0.92 -3.39
N ALA A 18 -8.61 0.22 -2.93
CA ALA A 18 -9.44 1.39 -2.62
C ALA A 18 -8.93 2.63 -3.34
N LEU A 19 -9.85 3.52 -3.75
CA LEU A 19 -9.53 4.88 -4.14
C LEU A 19 -9.51 5.74 -2.87
N PHE A 20 -8.36 6.34 -2.57
CA PHE A 20 -8.15 7.19 -1.42
C PHE A 20 -7.97 8.65 -1.86
N ASN A 21 -8.78 9.51 -1.26
CA ASN A 21 -8.76 10.96 -1.45
C ASN A 21 -8.88 11.41 -2.92
N GLU A 22 -9.49 10.60 -3.79
CA GLU A 22 -9.53 10.80 -5.25
C GLU A 22 -8.15 10.92 -5.92
N GLU A 23 -7.07 10.66 -5.19
CA GLU A 23 -5.69 10.91 -5.64
C GLU A 23 -4.98 9.61 -5.98
N TYR A 24 -5.24 8.53 -5.24
CA TYR A 24 -4.51 7.28 -5.39
C TYR A 24 -5.43 6.06 -5.29
N TYR A 25 -5.26 5.12 -6.21
CA TYR A 25 -5.67 3.74 -5.96
C TYR A 25 -4.60 3.07 -5.10
N LEU A 26 -5.02 2.48 -3.98
CA LEU A 26 -4.17 1.95 -2.93
C LEU A 26 -4.47 0.48 -2.66
N SER A 27 -3.41 -0.33 -2.64
CA SER A 27 -3.40 -1.65 -1.99
C SER A 27 -2.36 -1.65 -0.88
N VAL A 28 -2.61 -2.39 0.20
CA VAL A 28 -1.71 -2.44 1.36
C VAL A 28 -1.36 -3.88 1.67
N TRP A 29 -0.07 -4.19 1.69
CA TRP A 29 0.42 -5.48 2.17
C TRP A 29 0.87 -5.33 3.61
N ARG A 30 0.42 -6.25 4.47
CA ARG A 30 0.94 -6.46 5.82
C ARG A 30 2.03 -7.51 5.75
N ILE A 31 3.23 -7.15 6.18
CA ILE A 31 4.41 -8.00 6.11
C ILE A 31 4.86 -8.32 7.53
N SER A 32 4.97 -9.62 7.83
CA SER A 32 5.58 -10.09 9.08
C SER A 32 7.09 -10.10 8.91
N ILE A 33 7.79 -9.22 9.65
CA ILE A 33 9.25 -9.19 9.70
C ILE A 33 9.68 -9.82 11.02
N PRO A 34 10.30 -11.01 10.99
CA PRO A 34 10.86 -11.60 12.21
C PRO A 34 11.88 -10.64 12.81
N THR A 35 11.76 -10.34 14.10
CA THR A 35 12.74 -9.52 14.84
C THR A 35 14.14 -10.17 14.92
N THR A 36 14.27 -11.40 14.42
CA THR A 36 15.48 -12.24 14.42
C THR A 36 16.10 -12.42 13.03
N GLN A 37 15.65 -11.68 12.01
CA GLN A 37 16.18 -11.84 10.65
C GLN A 37 17.60 -11.23 10.53
N ASP A 38 18.55 -11.99 9.98
CA ASP A 38 19.97 -11.60 9.83
C ASP A 38 20.21 -10.48 8.79
N VAL A 39 19.22 -10.14 7.96
CA VAL A 39 19.30 -9.00 7.05
C VAL A 39 19.21 -7.74 7.89
N THR A 40 20.24 -6.88 7.81
CA THR A 40 20.21 -5.63 8.56
C THR A 40 19.03 -4.78 8.09
N THR A 41 18.30 -4.16 9.03
CA THR A 41 17.17 -3.25 8.71
C THR A 41 17.54 -2.25 7.59
N SER A 42 18.79 -1.79 7.57
CA SER A 42 19.35 -0.91 6.54
C SER A 42 19.39 -1.53 5.13
N GLU A 43 19.80 -2.79 4.98
CA GLU A 43 19.80 -3.47 3.67
C GLU A 43 18.38 -3.70 3.15
N ARG A 44 17.45 -4.00 4.06
CA ARG A 44 16.03 -4.13 3.73
C ARG A 44 15.47 -2.81 3.22
N PHE A 45 15.75 -1.70 3.92
CA PHE A 45 15.36 -0.37 3.45
C PHE A 45 15.99 -0.02 2.11
N ASN A 46 17.30 -0.19 1.95
CA ASN A 46 17.99 0.15 0.70
C ASN A 46 17.40 -0.59 -0.50
N THR A 47 17.09 -1.88 -0.34
CA THR A 47 16.45 -2.66 -1.40
C THR A 47 15.04 -2.14 -1.69
N LEU A 48 14.21 -1.90 -0.67
CA LEU A 48 12.84 -1.40 -0.88
C LEU A 48 12.82 0.00 -1.52
N PHE A 49 13.71 0.91 -1.10
CA PHE A 49 13.82 2.26 -1.68
C PHE A 49 14.41 2.27 -3.09
N ALA A 50 15.15 1.24 -3.48
CA ALA A 50 15.67 1.09 -4.84
C ALA A 50 14.65 0.48 -5.82
N PHE A 51 13.50 0.01 -5.33
CA PHE A 51 12.44 -0.49 -6.20
C PHE A 51 11.74 0.67 -6.92
N GLU A 52 11.89 0.71 -8.23
CA GLU A 52 11.17 1.64 -9.11
C GLU A 52 10.36 0.86 -10.15
N ASN A 53 9.11 1.27 -10.35
CA ASN A 53 8.23 0.65 -11.33
C ASN A 53 7.30 1.68 -11.98
N PRO A 54 7.08 1.64 -13.31
CA PRO A 54 6.18 2.59 -13.97
C PRO A 54 4.70 2.34 -13.65
N ASP A 55 4.33 1.14 -13.23
CA ASP A 55 2.93 0.79 -12.96
C ASP A 55 2.51 1.21 -11.55
N ILE A 56 3.39 1.15 -10.54
CA ILE A 56 3.10 1.48 -9.14
C ILE A 56 4.20 2.31 -8.48
N GLU A 57 3.81 3.14 -7.52
CA GLU A 57 4.70 3.71 -6.52
C GLU A 57 4.65 2.84 -5.25
N LEU A 58 5.81 2.60 -4.64
CA LEU A 58 5.93 1.86 -3.38
C LEU A 58 6.25 2.84 -2.25
N SER A 59 5.46 2.76 -1.16
CA SER A 59 5.75 3.44 0.10
C SER A 59 5.79 2.42 1.24
N VAL A 60 6.69 2.62 2.20
CA VAL A 60 6.93 1.69 3.31
C VAL A 60 6.58 2.37 4.62
N ASP A 61 5.69 1.74 5.40
CA ASP A 61 5.29 2.18 6.73
C ASP A 61 5.80 1.19 7.79
N VAL A 62 6.63 1.71 8.69
CA VAL A 62 7.29 0.96 9.77
C VAL A 62 6.77 1.34 11.16
N SER A 63 5.60 1.97 11.24
CA SER A 63 4.94 2.39 12.50
C SER A 63 4.75 1.26 13.51
N GLU A 64 4.62 0.01 13.05
CA GLU A 64 4.45 -1.17 13.89
C GLU A 64 5.68 -2.09 13.90
N GLU A 65 6.87 -1.57 13.55
CA GLU A 65 8.13 -2.33 13.55
C GLU A 65 8.42 -3.00 14.91
N ALA A 66 8.10 -2.34 16.02
CA ALA A 66 8.24 -2.90 17.37
C ALA A 66 7.41 -4.20 17.60
N LYS A 67 6.39 -4.43 16.77
CA LYS A 67 5.57 -5.66 16.75
C LYS A 67 6.04 -6.66 15.69
N GLY A 68 7.11 -6.37 14.96
CA GLY A 68 7.56 -7.16 13.82
C GLY A 68 6.64 -7.02 12.60
N ILE A 69 5.94 -5.89 12.44
CA ILE A 69 5.00 -5.67 11.34
C ILE A 69 5.40 -4.45 10.54
N TRP A 70 5.56 -4.62 9.24
CA TRP A 70 5.70 -3.53 8.28
C TRP A 70 4.50 -3.51 7.33
N TYR A 71 4.24 -2.36 6.71
CA TYR A 71 3.22 -2.22 5.68
C TYR A 71 3.84 -1.68 4.39
N TYR A 72 3.56 -2.33 3.27
CA TYR A 72 3.87 -1.81 1.94
C TYR A 72 2.61 -1.25 1.32
N GLN A 73 2.64 0.04 1.03
CA GLN A 73 1.58 0.75 0.32
C GLN A 73 1.94 0.76 -1.16
N LEU A 74 1.13 0.10 -1.98
CA LEU A 74 1.25 0.10 -3.42
C LEU A 74 0.24 1.11 -3.97
N LEU A 75 0.73 2.08 -4.72
CA LEU A 75 -0.02 3.27 -5.13
C LEU A 75 -0.05 3.38 -6.66
N VAL A 76 -1.23 3.68 -7.21
CA VAL A 76 -1.38 4.12 -8.59
C VAL A 76 -2.03 5.51 -8.57
N PRO A 77 -1.38 6.55 -9.11
CA PRO A 77 -1.99 7.87 -9.23
C PRO A 77 -3.31 7.80 -10.00
N ALA A 78 -4.38 8.33 -9.41
CA ALA A 78 -5.72 8.33 -9.97
C ALA A 78 -5.90 9.39 -11.06
N MET A 79 -5.07 10.44 -11.06
CA MET A 79 -5.09 11.47 -12.10
C MET A 79 -4.93 10.84 -13.48
N LEU A 80 -5.98 10.91 -14.30
CA LEU A 80 -6.06 10.33 -15.65
C LEU A 80 -6.04 8.78 -15.72
N THR A 81 -6.18 8.08 -14.59
CA THR A 81 -6.23 6.61 -14.54
C THR A 81 -7.65 6.12 -14.26
N THR A 82 -8.25 5.39 -15.19
CA THR A 82 -9.55 4.74 -14.96
C THR A 82 -9.42 3.60 -13.95
N PRO A 83 -10.50 3.20 -13.27
CA PRO A 83 -10.45 2.07 -12.32
C PRO A 83 -9.90 0.78 -12.95
N ASP A 84 -10.32 0.45 -14.17
CA ASP A 84 -9.81 -0.73 -14.90
C ASP A 84 -8.32 -0.65 -15.20
N ALA A 85 -7.81 0.53 -15.58
CA ALA A 85 -6.40 0.74 -15.82
C ALA A 85 -5.60 0.65 -14.52
N ALA A 86 -6.14 1.20 -13.42
CA ALA A 86 -5.52 1.13 -12.10
C ALA A 86 -5.41 -0.32 -11.61
N MET A 87 -6.47 -1.13 -11.77
CA MET A 87 -6.43 -2.55 -11.42
C MET A 87 -5.33 -3.30 -12.19
N ARG A 88 -5.21 -3.08 -13.51
CA ARG A 88 -4.16 -3.72 -14.32
C ARG A 88 -2.75 -3.26 -13.93
N ARG A 89 -2.58 -1.97 -13.63
CA ARG A 89 -1.31 -1.42 -13.14
C ARG A 89 -0.95 -2.02 -11.78
N MET A 90 -1.92 -2.11 -10.87
CA MET A 90 -1.73 -2.72 -9.55
C MET A 90 -1.32 -4.18 -9.65
N GLU A 91 -1.95 -4.96 -10.53
CA GLU A 91 -1.60 -6.37 -10.77
C GLU A 91 -0.17 -6.51 -11.28
N LYS A 92 0.21 -5.73 -12.30
CA LYS A 92 1.57 -5.74 -12.85
C LYS A 92 2.62 -5.29 -11.85
N GLY A 93 2.36 -4.20 -11.15
CA GLY A 93 3.25 -3.65 -10.13
C GLY A 93 3.46 -4.61 -8.95
N THR A 94 2.37 -5.22 -8.47
CA THR A 94 2.39 -6.27 -7.45
C THR A 94 3.29 -7.43 -7.86
N LYS A 95 3.11 -7.91 -9.10
CA LYS A 95 3.93 -9.00 -9.64
C LYS A 95 5.41 -8.59 -9.72
N ALA A 96 5.70 -7.40 -10.25
CA ALA A 96 7.06 -6.88 -10.35
C ALA A 96 7.72 -6.71 -8.97
N LEU A 97 6.99 -6.24 -7.97
CA LEU A 97 7.47 -6.13 -6.60
C LEU A 97 7.78 -7.51 -6.00
N SER A 98 6.87 -8.48 -6.15
CA SER A 98 7.12 -9.86 -5.68
C SER A 98 8.34 -10.48 -6.34
N GLU A 99 8.51 -10.32 -7.66
CA GLU A 99 9.67 -10.80 -8.40
C GLU A 99 10.96 -10.13 -7.93
N TYR A 100 10.94 -8.81 -7.76
CA TYR A 100 12.08 -8.03 -7.24
C TYR A 100 12.48 -8.50 -5.84
N LEU A 101 11.52 -8.58 -4.91
CA LEU A 101 11.80 -9.06 -3.55
C LEU A 101 12.32 -10.51 -3.55
N THR A 102 11.87 -11.35 -4.47
CA THR A 102 12.39 -12.72 -4.63
C THR A 102 13.85 -12.72 -5.08
N GLN A 103 14.19 -11.92 -6.10
CA GLN A 103 15.57 -11.80 -6.62
C GLN A 103 16.56 -11.33 -5.55
N HIS A 104 16.08 -10.52 -4.61
CA HIS A 104 16.87 -10.02 -3.49
C HIS A 104 16.81 -10.91 -2.23
N ASN A 105 16.19 -12.10 -2.30
CA ASN A 105 15.97 -13.00 -1.15
C ASN A 105 15.24 -12.33 0.03
N MET A 106 14.34 -11.41 -0.29
CA MET A 106 13.61 -10.58 0.67
C MET A 106 12.11 -10.79 0.64
N LEU A 107 11.61 -11.63 -0.27
CA LEU A 107 10.20 -12.02 -0.27
C LEU A 107 9.91 -12.78 1.03
N THR A 108 8.96 -12.26 1.78
CA THR A 108 8.47 -12.88 3.00
C THR A 108 6.96 -13.02 2.90
N GLU A 109 6.36 -13.83 3.77
CA GLU A 109 4.92 -13.98 3.79
C GLU A 109 4.26 -12.62 4.03
N TYR A 110 3.35 -12.27 3.13
CA TYR A 110 2.58 -11.04 3.21
C TYR A 110 1.09 -11.38 3.09
N GLU A 111 0.28 -10.54 3.71
CA GLU A 111 -1.17 -10.57 3.60
C GLU A 111 -1.63 -9.26 2.98
N VAL A 112 -2.41 -9.34 1.91
CA VAL A 112 -3.04 -8.16 1.32
C VAL A 112 -4.23 -7.79 2.19
N LEU A 113 -4.23 -6.58 2.74
CA LEU A 113 -5.34 -6.09 3.57
C LEU A 113 -6.61 -6.00 2.74
N GLN A 114 -7.73 -6.45 3.30
CA GLN A 114 -9.01 -6.48 2.59
C GLN A 114 -10.03 -5.48 3.15
N ARG A 115 -10.75 -4.78 2.26
CA ARG A 115 -11.94 -3.97 2.54
C ARG A 115 -11.76 -3.05 3.77
N GLN A 116 -12.37 -3.43 4.89
CA GLN A 116 -12.35 -2.67 6.14
C GLN A 116 -10.96 -2.59 6.76
N GLU A 117 -10.07 -3.54 6.49
CA GLU A 117 -8.69 -3.50 6.97
C GLU A 117 -7.91 -2.35 6.34
N ILE A 118 -8.09 -2.10 5.04
CA ILE A 118 -7.49 -0.94 4.35
C ILE A 118 -8.05 0.36 4.95
N PHE A 119 -9.37 0.42 5.19
CA PHE A 119 -9.99 1.57 5.82
C PHE A 119 -9.45 1.83 7.24
N HIS A 120 -9.37 0.80 8.08
CA HIS A 120 -8.82 0.93 9.43
C HIS A 120 -7.36 1.34 9.41
N TYR A 121 -6.55 0.77 8.51
CA TYR A 121 -5.17 1.16 8.29
C TYR A 121 -5.05 2.66 8.00
N LEU A 122 -5.81 3.17 7.03
CA LEU A 122 -5.81 4.59 6.64
C LEU A 122 -6.31 5.50 7.75
N LYS A 123 -7.34 5.08 8.50
CA LYS A 123 -7.95 5.86 9.58
C LYS A 123 -6.98 6.12 10.74
N ARG A 124 -5.99 5.25 10.96
CA ARG A 124 -4.92 5.49 11.96
C ARG A 124 -4.17 6.80 11.69
N TYR A 125 -3.98 7.14 10.42
CA TYR A 125 -3.25 8.34 9.99
C TYR A 125 -4.18 9.49 9.59
N ASN A 126 -5.43 9.18 9.29
CA ASN A 126 -6.42 10.13 8.79
C ASN A 126 -7.70 9.99 9.62
N PRO A 127 -7.75 10.51 10.86
CA PRO A 127 -8.87 10.27 11.77
C PRO A 127 -10.23 10.79 11.23
N GLY A 128 -10.20 11.78 10.32
CA GLY A 128 -11.37 12.32 9.63
C GLY A 128 -11.79 11.59 8.35
N VAL A 129 -11.09 10.51 7.95
CA VAL A 129 -11.45 9.75 6.74
C VAL A 129 -12.85 9.15 6.88
N ILE A 130 -13.67 9.33 5.85
CA ILE A 130 -15.00 8.74 5.77
C ILE A 130 -15.04 7.73 4.63
N MET A 131 -15.71 6.60 4.90
CA MET A 131 -16.01 5.62 3.87
C MET A 131 -17.22 6.11 3.08
N GLU A 132 -17.04 6.30 1.79
CA GLU A 132 -18.14 6.57 0.87
C GLU A 132 -18.95 5.27 0.70
N VAL A 133 -20.24 5.36 0.97
CA VAL A 133 -21.18 4.26 0.74
C VAL A 133 -21.71 4.43 -0.67
N GLN A 134 -21.35 3.53 -1.58
CA GLN A 134 -22.04 3.40 -2.88
C GLN A 134 -23.38 2.69 -2.72
#